data_AF-A0A3E0RCS1-F1
#
_entry.id   AF-A0A3E0RCS1-F1
#
_cell.length_a   1.000
_cell.length_b   1.000
_cell.length_c   1.000
_cell.angle_alpha   90.00
_cell.angle_beta   90.00
_cell.angle_gamma   90.00
#
_symmetry.space_group_name_H-M   'P 1'
#
loop_
_entity.id
_entity.type
_entity.pdbx_description
1 polymer ?
#
loop_
_entity_poly.entity_id
_entity_poly.type
_entity_poly.pdbx_seq_one_letter_code
_entity_poly.pdbx_strand_id
1 'polypeptide(L)'
;MEAKRNFEIGQRIAERPTRSVGKNNQMPCKRGEVIDIEEYKLKSKRAKAGFSLRKRLHVKWDGRSVVEKVEVFRVIHEHELSAEAALARMEV
;
A
#
# COMPACT_ATOMS: atom_id res chain seq x y z
N MET A 1 8.59 -12.16 13.03
CA MET A 1 9.30 -11.72 11.81
C MET A 1 8.29 -11.04 10.93
N GLU A 2 8.27 -9.71 10.89
CA GLU A 2 7.43 -8.96 9.95
C GLU A 2 7.94 -9.29 8.55
N ALA A 3 7.13 -10.01 7.76
CA ALA A 3 7.44 -10.24 6.36
C ALA A 3 7.62 -8.86 5.73
N LYS A 4 8.87 -8.51 5.38
CA LYS A 4 9.16 -7.33 4.59
C LYS A 4 8.38 -7.49 3.30
N ARG A 5 7.23 -6.82 3.20
CA ARG A 5 6.45 -6.71 1.97
C ARG A 5 7.35 -6.05 0.94
N ASN A 6 8.05 -6.88 0.18
CA ASN A 6 8.92 -6.47 -0.91
C ASN A 6 8.04 -6.47 -2.16
N PHE A 7 7.78 -5.28 -2.67
CA PHE A 7 7.14 -5.10 -3.97
C PHE A 7 8.21 -4.97 -5.06
N GLU A 8 7.90 -5.45 -6.25
CA GLU A 8 8.77 -5.37 -7.43
C GLU A 8 8.14 -4.50 -8.52
N ILE A 9 8.97 -3.92 -9.38
CA ILE A 9 8.49 -3.15 -10.54
C ILE A 9 7.78 -4.11 -11.51
N GLY A 10 6.63 -3.69 -12.05
CA GLY A 10 5.73 -4.51 -12.87
C GLY A 10 4.77 -5.40 -12.05
N GLN A 11 4.82 -5.34 -10.72
CA GLN A 11 3.96 -6.17 -9.88
C GLN A 11 2.55 -5.58 -9.74
N ARG A 12 1.54 -6.45 -9.85
CA ARG A 12 0.13 -6.15 -9.59
C ARG A 12 -0.14 -6.02 -8.09
N ILE A 13 -0.68 -4.87 -7.70
CA ILE A 13 -1.00 -4.54 -6.32
C ILE A 13 -2.39 -3.94 -6.21
N ALA A 14 -2.92 -3.94 -4.99
CA ALA A 14 -4.17 -3.29 -4.65
C ALA A 14 -3.97 -2.30 -3.49
N GLU A 15 -4.80 -1.26 -3.47
CA GLU A 15 -4.95 -0.37 -2.32
C GLU A 15 -5.46 -1.19 -1.14
N ARG A 16 -4.76 -1.12 -0.01
CA ARG A 16 -5.12 -1.86 1.19
C ARG A 16 -6.46 -1.35 1.71
N PRO A 17 -7.45 -2.23 1.96
CA PRO A 17 -8.72 -1.81 2.52
C PRO A 17 -8.49 -1.20 3.90
N THR A 18 -8.79 0.08 4.07
CA THR A 18 -8.76 0.72 5.38
C THR A 18 -10.07 0.43 6.11
N ARG A 19 -10.00 0.00 7.37
CA ARG A 19 -11.15 0.04 8.30
C ARG A 19 -11.54 1.50 8.52
N SER A 20 -12.32 2.08 7.64
CA SER A 20 -13.05 3.29 7.98
C SER A 20 -14.20 2.89 8.89
N VAL A 21 -14.04 3.17 10.18
CA VAL A 21 -15.10 3.05 11.18
C VAL A 21 -16.29 3.86 10.65
N GLY A 22 -17.36 3.17 10.24
CA GLY A 22 -18.67 3.79 10.03
C GLY A 22 -19.21 3.95 8.60
N LYS A 23 -18.65 3.35 7.54
CA LYS A 23 -19.38 3.31 6.25
C LYS A 23 -19.33 1.96 5.57
N ASN A 24 -20.53 1.41 5.36
CA ASN A 24 -20.89 0.29 4.49
C ASN A 24 -20.60 0.55 2.99
N ASN A 25 -19.66 1.45 2.68
CA ASN A 25 -19.19 1.68 1.32
C ASN A 25 -17.95 0.81 1.15
N GLN A 26 -18.13 -0.31 0.45
CA GLN A 26 -17.05 -1.00 -0.23
C GLN A 26 -16.40 0.03 -1.18
N MET A 27 -15.43 0.82 -0.70
CA MET A 27 -14.61 1.59 -1.62
C MET A 27 -13.93 0.56 -2.52
N PRO A 28 -14.06 0.68 -3.86
CA PRO A 28 -13.42 -0.25 -4.76
C PRO A 28 -11.93 -0.16 -4.48
N CYS A 29 -11.36 -1.23 -3.92
CA CYS A 29 -9.93 -1.31 -3.68
C CYS A 29 -9.27 -1.13 -5.04
N LYS A 30 -8.60 0.01 -5.25
CA LYS A 30 -7.97 0.31 -6.53
C LYS A 30 -6.95 -0.77 -6.80
N ARG A 31 -6.88 -1.22 -8.05
CA ARG A 31 -5.86 -2.15 -8.52
C ARG A 31 -4.94 -1.42 -9.47
N GLY A 32 -3.69 -1.82 -9.50
CA GLY A 32 -2.70 -1.14 -10.30
C GLY A 32 -1.40 -1.88 -10.32
N GLU A 33 -0.41 -1.24 -10.93
CA GLU A 33 0.91 -1.79 -11.11
C GLU A 33 1.96 -0.84 -10.52
N VAL A 34 2.98 -1.43 -9.90
CA VAL A 34 4.16 -0.69 -9.45
C VAL A 34 5.02 -0.35 -10.66
N ILE A 35 5.14 0.94 -10.97
CA ILE A 35 5.96 1.45 -12.07
C ILE A 35 7.38 1.75 -11.60
N ASP A 36 7.55 2.18 -10.35
CA ASP A 36 8.85 2.55 -9.81
C ASP A 36 8.85 2.47 -8.27
N ILE A 37 10.03 2.39 -7.66
CA ILE A 37 10.22 2.26 -6.22
C ILE A 37 11.26 3.29 -5.77
N GLU A 38 10.82 4.24 -4.96
CA GLU A 38 11.71 5.27 -4.41
C GLU A 38 11.99 5.01 -2.93
N GLU A 39 13.27 5.07 -2.56
CA GLU A 39 13.69 5.18 -1.16
C GLU A 39 13.99 6.65 -0.82
N TYR A 40 13.37 7.16 0.23
CA TYR A 40 13.52 8.55 0.66
C TYR A 40 13.84 8.66 2.15
N LYS A 41 14.56 9.72 2.50
CA LYS A 41 14.89 10.06 3.89
C LYS A 41 13.76 10.88 4.49
N LEU A 42 13.12 10.36 5.52
CA LEU A 42 12.15 11.10 6.32
C LEU A 42 12.79 11.56 7.63
N LYS A 43 12.73 12.85 7.93
CA LYS A 43 13.25 13.39 9.20
C LYS A 43 12.58 12.70 10.37
N SER A 44 13.38 12.15 11.29
CA SER A 44 12.89 11.38 12.43
C SER A 44 13.66 11.75 13.69
N LYS A 45 12.94 12.25 14.69
CA LYS A 45 13.51 12.59 16.00
C LYS A 45 13.94 11.37 16.81
N ARG A 46 13.45 10.18 16.44
CA ARG A 46 13.72 8.90 17.15
C ARG A 46 14.83 8.07 16.50
N ALA A 47 15.21 8.38 15.26
CA ALA A 47 16.28 7.67 14.59
C ALA A 47 17.64 8.21 15.03
N LYS A 48 18.60 7.32 15.32
CA LYS A 48 19.96 7.68 15.74
C LYS A 48 20.67 8.61 14.75
N ALA A 49 20.36 8.49 13.46
CA ALA A 49 20.90 9.32 12.38
C ALA A 49 20.11 10.62 12.11
N GLY A 50 19.03 10.90 12.85
CA GLY A 50 18.14 12.05 12.63
C GLY A 50 17.16 11.91 11.45
N PHE A 51 17.24 10.80 10.71
CA PHE A 51 16.32 10.44 9.63
C PHE A 51 16.07 8.94 9.60
N SER A 52 14.93 8.55 9.06
CA SER A 52 14.55 7.16 8.78
C SER A 52 14.43 6.99 7.27
N LEU A 53 15.05 5.94 6.73
CA LEU A 53 14.84 5.53 5.35
C LEU A 53 13.46 4.88 5.23
N ARG A 54 12.66 5.36 4.28
CA ARG A 54 11.35 4.82 3.96
C ARG A 54 11.26 4.55 2.47
N LYS A 55 10.46 3.54 2.12
CA LYS A 55 10.16 3.23 0.73
C LYS A 55 8.76 3.73 0.38
N ARG A 56 8.63 4.27 -0.83
CA ARG A 56 7.35 4.55 -1.47
C ARG A 56 7.32 3.90 -2.85
N LEU A 57 6.13 3.54 -3.28
CA LEU A 57 5.87 2.97 -4.58
C LEU A 57 5.27 4.05 -5.46
N HIS A 58 5.69 4.08 -6.72
CA HIS A 58 5.03 4.83 -7.76
C HIS A 58 4.09 3.86 -8.47
N VAL A 59 2.79 4.08 -8.33
CA VAL A 59 1.76 3.12 -8.74
C VAL A 59 0.91 3.74 -9.84
N LYS A 60 0.73 3.01 -10.94
CA LYS A 60 -0.27 3.35 -11.96
C LYS A 60 -1.52 2.53 -11.69
N TRP A 61 -2.56 3.19 -11.21
CA TRP A 61 -3.85 2.54 -10.97
C TRP A 61 -4.60 2.30 -12.28
N ASP A 62 -5.29 1.17 -12.36
CA ASP A 62 -6.16 0.84 -13.48
C ASP A 62 -7.22 1.93 -13.68
N GLY A 63 -7.40 2.37 -14.92
CA GLY A 63 -8.31 3.47 -15.26
C GLY A 63 -7.81 4.87 -14.88
N ARG A 64 -6.60 5.01 -14.33
CA ARG A 64 -5.94 6.31 -14.12
C ARG A 64 -4.82 6.53 -15.13
N SER A 65 -4.73 7.76 -15.63
CA SER A 65 -3.64 8.18 -16.52
C SER A 65 -2.41 8.69 -15.76
N VAL A 66 -2.49 8.79 -14.44
CA VAL A 66 -1.46 9.37 -13.58
C VAL A 66 -0.82 8.30 -12.69
N VAL A 67 0.47 8.49 -12.41
CA VAL A 67 1.21 7.68 -11.44
C VAL A 67 1.14 8.36 -10.07
N GLU A 68 0.71 7.61 -9.06
CA GLU A 68 0.58 8.09 -7.69
C GLU A 68 1.71 7.57 -6.80
N LYS A 69 2.12 8.40 -5.83
CA LYS A 69 3.16 8.05 -4.87
C LYS A 69 2.49 7.51 -3.61
N VAL A 70 2.70 6.23 -3.32
CA VAL A 70 1.97 5.51 -2.26
C VAL A 70 2.95 4.86 -1.31
N GLU A 71 2.71 4.96 0.00
CA GLU A 71 3.53 4.29 1.00
C GLU A 71 3.29 2.77 0.99
N VAL A 72 4.35 1.97 1.16
CA VAL A 72 4.33 0.50 1.07
C VAL A 72 3.27 -0.15 1.98
N PHE A 73 2.97 0.43 3.15
CA PHE A 73 1.97 -0.13 4.07
C PHE A 73 0.51 0.10 3.65
N ARG A 74 0.27 1.00 2.69
CA ARG A 74 -1.07 1.31 2.16
C ARG A 74 -1.46 0.41 0.99
N VAL A 75 -0.60 -0.53 0.62
CA VAL A 75 -0.85 -1.46 -0.48
C VAL A 75 -0.66 -2.89 -0.02
N ILE A 76 -1.29 -3.80 -0.77
CA ILE A 76 -1.20 -5.24 -0.62
C ILE A 76 -1.03 -5.88 -1.99
N HIS A 77 -0.58 -7.13 -2.04
CA HIS A 77 -0.59 -7.85 -3.30
C HIS A 77 -2.04 -8.08 -3.74
N GLU A 78 -2.29 -8.06 -5.05
CA GLU A 78 -3.65 -8.21 -5.59
C GLU A 78 -4.32 -9.53 -5.13
N HIS A 79 -3.54 -10.61 -4.96
CA HIS A 79 -4.05 -11.89 -4.46
C HIS A 79 -4.42 -11.87 -2.97
N GLU A 80 -3.80 -11.00 -2.17
CA GLU A 80 -4.15 -10.83 -0.75
C GLU A 80 -5.44 -10.03 -0.57
N LEU A 81 -5.91 -9.34 -1.61
CA LEU A 81 -7.09 -8.48 -1.54
C LEU A 81 -8.34 -9.27 -1.11
N SER A 82 -8.55 -10.47 -1.64
CA SER A 82 -9.68 -11.31 -1.26
C SER A 82 -9.61 -11.78 0.19
N ALA A 83 -8.42 -12.06 0.70
CA ALA A 83 -8.21 -12.50 2.08
C ALA A 83 -8.37 -11.34 3.09
N GLU A 84 -7.80 -10.16 2.81
CA GLU A 84 -7.97 -8.99 3.68
C GLU A 84 -9.40 -8.43 3.63
N ALA A 85 -10.07 -8.50 2.47
CA ALA A 85 -11.48 -8.13 2.37
C ALA A 85 -12.39 -9.10 3.14
N ALA A 86 -12.06 -10.39 3.21
CA ALA A 86 -12.78 -11.38 4.00
C ALA A 86 -12.54 -11.19 5.51
N LEU A 87 -11.29 -10.98 5.92
CA LEU A 87 -10.94 -10.71 7.32
C LEU A 87 -11.63 -9.43 7.83
N ALA A 88 -11.66 -8.37 7.01
CA ALA A 88 -12.37 -7.14 7.35
C ALA A 88 -13.89 -7.34 7.58
N ARG A 89 -14.48 -8.42 7.07
CA ARG A 89 -15.91 -8.75 7.22
C ARG A 89 -16.22 -9.70 8.39
N MET A 90 -15.26 -10.48 8.86
CA MET A 90 -15.46 -11.51 9.90
C MET A 90 -15.30 -10.99 11.34
N GLU A 91 -14.74 -9.81 11.54
CA GLU A 91 -14.62 -9.18 12.87
C GLU A 91 -15.77 -8.17 13.11
N VAL A 92 -17.01 -8.60 12.88
CA VAL A 92 -18.25 -7.88 13.23
C VAL A 92 -19.01 -8.67 14.29
#